data_AF-A0A2V0P163-F1
#
_entry.id   AF-A0A2V0P163-F1
#
_cell.length_a   1.000
_cell.length_b   1.000
_cell.length_c   1.000
_cell.angle_alpha   90.00
_cell.angle_beta   90.00
_cell.angle_gamma   90.00
#
_symmetry.space_group_name_H-M   'P 1'
#
loop_
_entity.id
_entity.type
_entity.pdbx_description
1 polymer ?
#
loop_
_entity_poly.entity_id
_entity_poly.type
_entity_poly.pdbx_seq_one_letter_code
_entity_poly.pdbx_strand_id
1 'polypeptide(L)'
;MARRQAELEALLRGTLAEKQAAVDRLARDREALLVRLTALSLTARCQIEVSRHYAALGAPHGSFGEGRVASMQLAADDAGGALAVAAGGGSASSGAAAEAGNELLADLPHLAPGASLLDLEGVTREEVEWYRRMSLADLKAHWRTLVEEGRPLLFGQSGAAGRAPASAAAATSAVGRSCGSNASGSGSAGEGRAQQERLADLGRRMSSVLALVSLHNIEVYMRFVVTRTDGDEVVSGDADAGLAHWEAVLRGVRYTRTQAVLICRVCNNFFEQLAPLRAERAELSRAFAAAPPAGAGPPPLGGGGGAGPDCPNWPPHGDAAEVLARIEENTACERATICLVAQVARALNTPAQCARIWVLAYPYPVHMTVCISVLEHDLKFRPETFVATVD
;
A
#
# COMPACT_ATOMS: atom_id res chain seq x y z
N MET A 1 -41.67 -33.14 -36.08
CA MET A 1 -40.20 -33.32 -35.91
C MET A 1 -39.47 -31.99 -35.83
N ALA A 2 -39.60 -31.09 -36.82
CA ALA A 2 -38.94 -29.77 -36.82
C ALA A 2 -39.19 -28.93 -35.55
N ARG A 3 -40.44 -28.87 -35.05
CA ARG A 3 -40.76 -28.13 -33.82
C ARG A 3 -40.01 -28.66 -32.59
N ARG A 4 -39.98 -29.98 -32.41
CA ARG A 4 -39.28 -30.64 -31.30
C ARG A 4 -37.77 -30.43 -31.38
N GLN A 5 -37.22 -30.40 -32.59
CA GLN A 5 -35.81 -30.08 -32.82
C GLN A 5 -35.50 -28.63 -32.42
N ALA A 6 -36.32 -27.67 -32.85
CA ALA A 6 -36.16 -26.26 -32.49
C ALA A 6 -36.28 -26.02 -30.97
N GLU A 7 -37.21 -26.71 -30.31
CA GLU A 7 -37.38 -26.67 -28.85
C GLU A 7 -36.14 -27.24 -28.12
N LEU A 8 -35.58 -28.35 -28.61
CA LEU A 8 -34.34 -28.93 -28.08
C LEU A 8 -33.14 -28.01 -28.27
N GLU A 9 -32.98 -27.43 -29.46
CA GLU A 9 -31.89 -26.49 -29.76
C GLU A 9 -31.97 -25.21 -28.92
N ALA A 10 -33.19 -24.71 -28.67
CA ALA A 10 -33.40 -23.57 -27.78
C ALA A 10 -33.03 -23.91 -26.32
N LEU A 11 -33.46 -25.08 -25.83
CA LEU A 11 -33.14 -25.57 -24.49
C LEU A 11 -31.63 -25.76 -24.29
N LEU A 12 -30.95 -26.37 -25.27
CA LEU A 12 -29.50 -26.57 -25.23
C LEU A 12 -28.73 -25.25 -25.25
N ARG A 13 -29.14 -24.28 -26.09
CA ARG A 13 -28.53 -22.94 -26.12
C ARG A 13 -28.72 -22.20 -24.81
N GLY A 14 -29.92 -22.26 -24.21
CA GLY A 14 -30.19 -21.67 -22.90
C GLY A 14 -29.32 -22.29 -21.81
N THR A 15 -29.27 -23.62 -21.75
CA THR A 15 -28.43 -24.34 -20.78
C THR A 15 -26.95 -24.02 -20.96
N LEU A 16 -26.45 -23.98 -22.20
CA LEU A 16 -25.06 -23.64 -22.48
C LEU A 16 -24.71 -22.22 -22.03
N ALA A 17 -25.57 -21.24 -22.31
CA ALA A 17 -25.39 -19.85 -21.88
C ALA A 17 -25.38 -19.72 -20.35
N GLU A 18 -26.27 -20.41 -19.65
CA GLU A 18 -26.30 -20.46 -18.18
C GLU A 18 -25.03 -21.07 -17.59
N LYS A 19 -24.56 -22.18 -18.17
CA LYS A 19 -23.32 -22.84 -17.74
C LYS A 19 -22.09 -21.97 -18.01
N GLN A 20 -22.03 -21.29 -19.15
CA GLN A 20 -20.96 -20.35 -19.46
C GLN A 20 -20.93 -19.19 -18.45
N ALA A 21 -22.09 -18.57 -18.18
CA ALA A 21 -22.18 -17.50 -17.19
C ALA A 21 -21.79 -17.97 -15.77
N ALA A 22 -22.06 -19.23 -15.43
CA ALA A 22 -21.63 -19.82 -14.17
C ALA A 22 -20.11 -20.03 -14.11
N VAL A 23 -19.50 -20.52 -15.20
CA VAL A 23 -18.04 -20.66 -15.32
C VAL A 23 -17.36 -19.29 -15.21
N ASP A 24 -17.89 -18.27 -15.89
CA ASP A 24 -17.33 -16.90 -15.85
C ASP A 24 -17.46 -16.25 -14.46
N ARG A 25 -18.51 -16.59 -13.69
CA ARG A 25 -18.61 -16.19 -12.27
C ARG A 25 -17.56 -16.90 -11.42
N LEU A 26 -17.48 -18.23 -11.51
CA LEU A 26 -16.52 -19.02 -10.73
C LEU A 26 -15.07 -18.64 -11.04
N ALA A 27 -14.76 -18.31 -12.30
CA ALA A 27 -13.44 -17.83 -12.68
C ALA A 27 -13.08 -16.50 -12.00
N ARG A 28 -14.03 -15.54 -11.95
CA ARG A 28 -13.85 -14.27 -11.24
C ARG A 28 -13.73 -14.46 -9.72
N ASP A 29 -14.56 -15.33 -9.15
CA ASP A 29 -14.51 -15.65 -7.71
C ASP A 29 -13.16 -16.29 -7.35
N ARG A 30 -12.66 -17.21 -8.20
CA ARG A 30 -11.31 -17.79 -8.05
C ARG A 30 -10.23 -16.72 -8.11
N GLU A 31 -10.24 -15.84 -9.11
CA GLU A 31 -9.25 -14.75 -9.23
C GLU A 31 -9.27 -13.84 -7.98
N ALA A 32 -10.45 -13.45 -7.50
CA ALA A 32 -10.61 -12.62 -6.31
C ALA A 32 -10.07 -13.33 -5.04
N LEU A 33 -10.34 -14.62 -4.88
CA LEU A 33 -9.82 -15.42 -3.76
C LEU A 33 -8.30 -15.56 -3.81
N LEU A 34 -7.73 -15.80 -5.00
CA LEU A 34 -6.28 -15.88 -5.17
C LEU A 34 -5.60 -14.56 -4.83
N VAL A 35 -6.13 -13.43 -5.31
CA VAL A 35 -5.63 -12.10 -4.97
C VAL A 35 -5.68 -11.85 -3.47
N ARG A 36 -6.79 -12.22 -2.80
CA ARG A 36 -6.92 -12.07 -1.34
C ARG A 36 -5.88 -12.92 -0.61
N LEU A 37 -5.75 -14.20 -0.97
CA LEU A 37 -4.80 -15.12 -0.36
C LEU A 37 -3.36 -14.64 -0.54
N THR A 38 -3.00 -14.19 -1.74
CA THR A 38 -1.67 -13.64 -2.02
C THR A 38 -1.39 -12.38 -1.23
N ALA A 39 -2.35 -11.44 -1.14
CA ALA A 39 -2.21 -10.24 -0.31
C ALA A 39 -2.01 -10.57 1.18
N LEU A 40 -2.77 -11.54 1.71
CA LEU A 40 -2.61 -12.01 3.10
C LEU A 40 -1.25 -12.68 3.31
N SER A 41 -0.81 -13.54 2.39
CA SER A 41 0.49 -14.19 2.44
C SER A 41 1.65 -13.19 2.44
N LEU A 42 1.59 -12.17 1.58
CA LEU A 42 2.57 -11.08 1.55
C LEU A 42 2.56 -10.29 2.87
N THR A 43 1.39 -9.97 3.40
CA THR A 43 1.26 -9.28 4.68
C THR A 43 1.88 -10.07 5.83
N ALA A 44 1.59 -11.37 5.91
CA ALA A 44 2.17 -12.26 6.92
C ALA A 44 3.70 -12.37 6.78
N ARG A 45 4.22 -12.47 5.55
CA ARG A 45 5.68 -12.49 5.31
C ARG A 45 6.36 -11.19 5.74
N CYS A 46 5.79 -10.04 5.41
CA CYS A 46 6.30 -8.75 5.88
C CYS A 46 6.29 -8.67 7.40
N GLN A 47 5.21 -9.12 8.05
CA GLN A 47 5.15 -9.16 9.52
C GLN A 47 6.24 -10.07 10.12
N ILE A 48 6.46 -11.26 9.56
CA ILE A 48 7.52 -12.17 10.01
C ILE A 48 8.91 -11.52 9.89
N GLU A 49 9.20 -10.85 8.78
CA GLU A 49 10.48 -10.14 8.60
C GLU A 49 10.63 -8.98 9.60
N VAL A 50 9.58 -8.21 9.86
CA VAL A 50 9.58 -7.17 10.90
C VAL A 50 9.83 -7.76 12.28
N SER A 51 9.16 -8.84 12.66
CA SER A 51 9.38 -9.51 13.95
C SER A 51 10.82 -10.03 14.07
N ARG A 52 11.37 -10.63 13.00
CA ARG A 52 12.79 -11.07 12.97
C ARG A 52 13.75 -9.89 13.14
N HIS A 53 13.46 -8.76 12.51
CA HIS A 53 14.23 -7.53 12.65
C HIS A 53 14.28 -7.05 14.11
N TYR A 54 13.13 -6.94 14.78
CA TYR A 54 13.10 -6.56 16.20
C TYR A 54 13.78 -7.58 17.12
N ALA A 55 13.63 -8.87 16.83
CA ALA A 55 14.31 -9.94 17.55
C ALA A 55 15.85 -9.81 17.45
N ALA A 56 16.37 -9.55 16.25
CA ALA A 56 17.80 -9.36 16.00
C ALA A 56 18.39 -8.15 16.75
N LEU A 57 17.58 -7.11 16.97
CA LEU A 57 17.98 -5.92 17.73
C LEU A 57 17.92 -6.12 19.25
N GLY A 58 17.37 -7.25 19.73
CA GLY A 58 17.13 -7.50 21.16
C GLY A 58 16.04 -6.61 21.75
N ALA A 59 15.12 -6.09 20.93
CA ALA A 59 14.00 -5.27 21.38
C ALA A 59 12.83 -6.17 21.83
N PRO A 60 12.21 -5.92 23.00
CA PRO A 60 11.01 -6.64 23.41
C PRO A 60 9.88 -6.40 22.39
N HIS A 61 9.19 -7.48 21.99
CA HIS A 61 8.15 -7.48 20.96
C HIS A 61 6.89 -6.67 21.34
N GLY A 62 6.81 -6.12 22.54
CA GLY A 62 5.64 -5.39 23.06
C GLY A 62 5.31 -4.07 22.35
N SER A 63 6.10 -3.63 21.38
CA SER A 63 5.88 -2.37 20.65
C SER A 63 4.87 -2.51 19.49
N PHE A 64 4.65 -3.72 18.98
CA PHE A 64 3.96 -3.90 17.69
C PHE A 64 2.54 -4.49 17.81
N GLY A 65 1.73 -4.07 18.79
CA GLY A 65 0.28 -4.31 18.82
C GLY A 65 -0.18 -5.77 18.60
N GLU A 66 0.67 -6.76 18.90
CA GLU A 66 0.59 -8.12 18.34
C GLU A 66 -0.70 -8.86 18.69
N GLY A 67 -1.35 -8.51 19.80
CA GLY A 67 -2.57 -9.17 20.26
C GLY A 67 -3.83 -8.83 19.45
N ARG A 68 -3.94 -7.62 18.89
CA ARG A 68 -5.20 -7.14 18.30
C ARG A 68 -5.15 -7.03 16.78
N VAL A 69 -3.99 -6.70 16.21
CA VAL A 69 -3.80 -6.63 14.75
C VAL A 69 -3.96 -8.02 14.11
N ALA A 70 -3.40 -9.07 14.72
CA ALA A 70 -3.58 -10.44 14.26
C ALA A 70 -5.04 -10.92 14.34
N SER A 71 -5.76 -10.54 15.41
CA SER A 71 -7.18 -10.88 15.58
C SER A 71 -8.11 -10.10 14.64
N MET A 72 -7.82 -8.84 14.31
CA MET A 72 -8.62 -8.08 13.33
C MET A 72 -8.42 -8.58 11.91
N GLN A 73 -7.20 -9.02 11.56
CA GLN A 73 -6.94 -9.67 10.27
C GLN A 73 -7.81 -10.92 10.09
N LEU A 74 -7.91 -11.76 11.13
CA LEU A 74 -8.72 -12.99 11.14
C LEU A 74 -10.24 -12.71 11.28
N ALA A 75 -10.66 -11.67 12.01
CA ALA A 75 -12.07 -11.34 12.21
C ALA A 75 -12.72 -10.65 10.99
N ALA A 76 -11.96 -9.85 10.22
CA ALA A 76 -12.41 -9.38 8.90
C ALA A 76 -12.61 -10.56 7.92
N ASP A 77 -11.93 -11.68 8.17
CA ASP A 77 -12.05 -12.90 7.38
C ASP A 77 -13.25 -13.79 7.80
N ASP A 78 -13.71 -13.73 9.05
CA ASP A 78 -14.88 -14.52 9.51
C ASP A 78 -16.23 -13.99 8.96
N ALA A 79 -16.29 -12.72 8.55
CA ALA A 79 -17.41 -12.19 7.77
C ALA A 79 -17.43 -12.70 6.30
N GLY A 80 -16.40 -13.44 5.89
CA GLY A 80 -16.26 -14.00 4.56
C GLY A 80 -15.38 -15.25 4.52
N GLY A 81 -15.78 -16.31 5.25
CA GLY A 81 -15.33 -17.69 5.06
C GLY A 81 -13.90 -18.01 5.54
N ALA A 82 -13.81 -18.49 6.78
CA ALA A 82 -12.64 -18.94 7.52
C ALA A 82 -11.46 -19.57 6.73
N LEU A 83 -10.27 -18.98 6.90
CA LEU A 83 -8.98 -19.66 6.77
C LEU A 83 -8.06 -19.21 7.92
N ALA A 84 -8.09 -19.97 9.02
CA ALA A 84 -7.18 -19.80 10.14
C ALA A 84 -5.78 -20.31 9.76
N VAL A 85 -4.83 -19.39 9.52
CA VAL A 85 -3.41 -19.73 9.43
C VAL A 85 -2.84 -19.69 10.85
N ALA A 86 -2.97 -20.80 11.57
CA ALA A 86 -2.23 -21.00 12.81
C ALA A 86 -0.79 -21.42 12.49
N ALA A 87 0.16 -20.65 12.99
CA ALA A 87 1.58 -20.98 12.97
C ALA A 87 1.81 -22.33 13.70
N GLY A 88 2.37 -23.29 12.98
CA GLY A 88 2.87 -24.55 13.55
C GLY A 88 1.91 -25.73 13.42
N GLY A 89 2.08 -26.52 12.36
CA GLY A 89 1.46 -27.83 12.23
C GLY A 89 1.09 -28.15 10.78
N GLY A 90 1.92 -28.95 10.12
CA GLY A 90 1.72 -29.36 8.72
C GLY A 90 0.34 -30.00 8.51
N SER A 91 -0.56 -29.25 7.89
CA SER A 91 -1.81 -29.75 7.35
C SER A 91 -1.75 -29.72 5.84
N ALA A 92 -2.08 -30.84 5.20
CA ALA A 92 -1.99 -31.06 3.76
C ALA A 92 -2.84 -30.08 2.92
N SER A 93 -3.75 -29.32 3.54
CA SER A 93 -4.52 -28.26 2.87
C SER A 93 -3.75 -26.95 2.68
N SER A 94 -2.65 -26.71 3.42
CA SER A 94 -1.85 -25.48 3.27
C SER A 94 -0.97 -25.48 2.02
N GLY A 95 -0.61 -26.65 1.50
CA GLY A 95 0.24 -26.79 0.31
C GLY A 95 -0.43 -26.29 -0.97
N ALA A 96 -1.67 -26.70 -1.23
CA ALA A 96 -2.41 -26.29 -2.43
C ALA A 96 -2.73 -24.79 -2.45
N ALA A 97 -3.02 -24.20 -1.29
CA ALA A 97 -3.25 -22.76 -1.15
C ALA A 97 -1.94 -21.96 -1.39
N ALA A 98 -0.82 -22.42 -0.84
CA ALA A 98 0.48 -21.82 -1.09
C ALA A 98 0.90 -21.92 -2.57
N GLU A 99 0.68 -23.08 -3.21
CA GLU A 99 0.94 -23.28 -4.64
C GLU A 99 0.09 -22.37 -5.52
N ALA A 100 -1.19 -22.18 -5.20
CA ALA A 100 -2.07 -21.31 -5.97
C ALA A 100 -1.75 -19.81 -5.81
N GLY A 101 -1.31 -19.38 -4.63
CA GLY A 101 -0.79 -18.01 -4.43
C GLY A 101 0.50 -17.75 -5.21
N ASN A 102 1.34 -18.77 -5.36
CA ASN A 102 2.58 -18.71 -6.15
C ASN A 102 2.30 -18.56 -7.66
N GLU A 103 1.18 -19.07 -8.16
CA GLU A 103 0.74 -18.88 -9.56
C GLU A 103 0.63 -17.39 -9.90
N LEU A 104 0.03 -16.59 -9.01
CA LEU A 104 -0.13 -15.15 -9.20
C LEU A 104 1.20 -14.41 -9.09
N LEU A 105 2.14 -14.90 -8.28
CA LEU A 105 3.45 -14.28 -8.08
C LEU A 105 4.50 -14.69 -9.11
N ALA A 106 4.17 -15.57 -10.06
CA ALA A 106 5.13 -16.07 -11.06
C ALA A 106 5.80 -14.94 -11.86
N ASP A 107 5.07 -13.87 -12.14
CA ASP A 107 5.58 -12.69 -12.87
C ASP A 107 6.27 -11.64 -11.96
N LEU A 108 6.38 -11.92 -10.66
CA LEU A 108 6.91 -11.04 -9.62
C LEU A 108 8.03 -11.74 -8.84
N PRO A 109 9.21 -11.94 -9.45
CA PRO A 109 10.29 -12.75 -8.85
C PRO A 109 10.83 -12.18 -7.54
N HIS A 110 10.77 -10.86 -7.35
CA HIS A 110 11.14 -10.20 -6.08
C HIS A 110 10.18 -10.53 -4.93
N LEU A 111 8.97 -11.02 -5.24
CA LEU A 111 7.98 -11.49 -4.27
C LEU A 111 7.97 -13.02 -4.13
N ALA A 112 8.84 -13.75 -4.83
CA ALA A 112 8.87 -15.21 -4.77
C ALA A 112 9.08 -15.72 -3.33
N PRO A 113 8.60 -16.92 -2.98
CA PRO A 113 8.89 -17.53 -1.69
C PRO A 113 10.40 -17.59 -1.42
N GLY A 114 10.81 -17.18 -0.22
CA GLY A 114 12.23 -17.14 0.17
C GLY A 114 12.98 -15.87 -0.24
N ALA A 115 12.42 -15.02 -1.10
CA ALA A 115 12.94 -13.67 -1.32
C ALA A 115 12.74 -12.82 -0.06
N SER A 116 13.76 -12.04 0.30
CA SER A 116 13.67 -10.98 1.31
C SER A 116 12.76 -9.88 0.76
N LEU A 117 11.67 -9.58 1.46
CA LEU A 117 10.70 -8.57 1.02
C LEU A 117 11.10 -7.17 1.46
N LEU A 118 11.75 -7.07 2.62
CA LEU A 118 11.97 -5.81 3.31
C LEU A 118 13.44 -5.37 3.33
N ASP A 119 14.38 -6.23 2.94
CA ASP A 119 15.82 -5.97 2.96
C ASP A 119 16.31 -5.41 4.33
N LEU A 120 15.72 -5.90 5.42
CA LEU A 120 16.10 -5.50 6.79
C LEU A 120 17.31 -6.28 7.31
N GLU A 121 17.77 -7.27 6.56
CA GLU A 121 18.93 -8.08 6.86
C GLU A 121 20.20 -7.21 6.79
N GLY A 122 20.93 -7.13 7.90
CA GLY A 122 22.17 -6.33 7.98
C GLY A 122 21.99 -4.91 8.51
N VAL A 123 20.75 -4.46 8.80
CA VAL A 123 20.52 -3.20 9.49
C VAL A 123 21.12 -3.27 10.90
N THR A 124 22.01 -2.34 11.19
CA THR A 124 22.73 -2.26 12.47
C THR A 124 21.93 -1.52 13.54
N ARG A 125 22.29 -1.71 14.82
CA ARG A 125 21.67 -0.97 15.93
C ARG A 125 21.98 0.52 15.82
N GLU A 126 23.18 0.86 15.38
CA GLU A 126 23.64 2.23 15.17
C GLU A 126 22.78 2.96 14.13
N GLU A 127 22.46 2.31 13.00
CA GLU A 127 21.55 2.85 12.00
C GLU A 127 20.14 3.04 12.56
N VAL A 128 19.63 2.07 13.32
CA VAL A 128 18.31 2.17 13.97
C VAL A 128 18.26 3.36 14.93
N GLU A 129 19.28 3.56 15.76
CA GLU A 129 19.35 4.71 16.69
C GLU A 129 19.50 6.05 15.94
N TRP A 130 20.08 6.04 14.75
CA TRP A 130 20.14 7.22 13.90
C TRP A 130 18.74 7.59 13.39
N TYR A 131 17.99 6.65 12.81
CA TYR A 131 16.62 6.88 12.34
C TYR A 131 15.64 7.21 13.46
N ARG A 132 15.78 6.58 14.63
CA ARG A 132 14.95 6.86 15.82
C ARG A 132 15.08 8.33 16.28
N ARG A 133 16.26 8.92 16.13
CA ARG A 133 16.55 10.32 16.53
C ARG A 133 16.41 11.33 15.40
N MET A 134 16.16 10.87 14.18
CA MET A 134 16.04 11.71 13.01
C MET A 134 14.87 12.70 13.15
N SER A 135 15.13 13.98 12.88
CA SER A 135 14.07 15.00 12.82
C SER A 135 13.35 14.96 11.46
N LEU A 136 12.15 15.55 11.39
CA LEU A 136 11.44 15.69 10.11
C LEU A 136 12.26 16.50 9.09
N ALA A 137 12.97 17.54 9.53
CA ALA A 137 13.81 18.36 8.68
C ALA A 137 14.99 17.56 8.09
N ASP A 138 15.65 16.75 8.92
CA ASP A 138 16.74 15.88 8.48
C ASP A 138 16.24 14.81 7.50
N LEU A 139 15.08 14.21 7.78
CA LEU A 139 14.45 13.26 6.87
C LEU A 139 14.18 13.88 5.50
N LYS A 140 13.53 15.06 5.46
CA LYS A 140 13.24 15.75 4.19
C LYS A 140 14.51 16.18 3.46
N ALA A 141 15.53 16.64 4.17
CA ALA A 141 16.82 16.98 3.57
C ALA A 141 17.49 15.74 2.94
N HIS A 142 17.53 14.63 3.67
CA HIS A 142 18.05 13.35 3.17
C HIS A 142 17.25 12.84 1.96
N TRP A 143 15.92 12.92 2.05
CA TRP A 143 15.01 12.52 0.98
C TRP A 143 15.21 13.33 -0.30
N ARG A 144 15.37 14.66 -0.16
CA ARG A 144 15.64 15.56 -1.29
C ARG A 144 16.92 15.17 -2.02
N THR A 145 17.99 14.83 -1.30
CA THR A 145 19.24 14.35 -1.92
C THR A 145 18.99 13.10 -2.78
N LEU A 146 18.25 12.12 -2.27
CA LEU A 146 17.90 10.91 -3.03
C LEU A 146 17.05 11.24 -4.28
N VAL A 147 16.09 12.16 -4.16
CA VAL A 147 15.27 12.59 -5.31
C VAL A 147 16.13 13.26 -6.38
N GLU A 148 17.02 14.17 -6.00
CA GLU A 148 17.91 14.86 -6.93
C GLU A 148 18.90 13.91 -7.62
N GLU A 149 19.37 12.86 -6.93
CA GLU A 149 20.12 11.77 -7.56
C GLU A 149 19.28 11.00 -8.60
N GLY A 150 17.98 10.82 -8.35
CA GLY A 150 17.07 10.08 -9.21
C GLY A 150 16.60 10.82 -10.45
N ARG A 151 16.45 12.14 -10.39
CA ARG A 151 15.99 12.97 -11.52
C ARG A 151 16.77 12.73 -12.82
N PRO A 152 18.12 12.79 -12.86
CA PRO A 152 18.86 12.53 -14.10
C PRO A 152 18.69 11.09 -14.61
N LEU A 153 18.42 10.13 -13.73
CA LEU A 153 18.17 8.74 -14.12
C LEU A 153 16.80 8.55 -14.79
N LEU A 154 15.83 9.44 -14.57
CA LEU A 154 14.50 9.36 -15.20
C LEU A 154 14.33 10.31 -16.38
N PHE A 155 14.94 11.50 -16.32
CA PHE A 155 14.75 12.56 -17.32
C PHE A 155 15.96 12.80 -18.23
N GLY A 156 17.14 12.29 -17.87
CA GLY A 156 18.42 12.63 -18.49
C GLY A 156 18.64 12.15 -19.93
N GLN A 157 17.69 11.43 -20.54
CA GLN A 157 17.83 10.91 -21.91
C GLN A 157 17.01 11.65 -22.97
N SER A 158 16.09 12.55 -22.60
CA SER A 158 15.39 13.40 -23.59
C SER A 158 16.19 14.64 -24.03
N GLY A 159 17.36 14.89 -23.46
CA GLY A 159 18.10 16.15 -23.63
C GLY A 159 19.22 16.17 -24.69
N ALA A 160 19.66 15.04 -25.25
CA ALA A 160 20.75 15.02 -26.24
C ALA A 160 20.28 15.33 -27.68
N ALA A 161 18.97 15.45 -27.91
CA ALA A 161 18.39 15.87 -29.19
C ALA A 161 17.33 16.97 -28.98
N GLY A 162 17.81 18.18 -28.65
CA GLY A 162 17.19 19.46 -29.03
C GLY A 162 15.83 19.82 -28.41
N ARG A 163 15.85 20.70 -27.41
CA ARG A 163 15.39 22.11 -27.50
C ARG A 163 15.31 22.72 -26.10
N ALA A 164 15.82 23.95 -26.00
CA ALA A 164 15.59 24.85 -24.90
C ALA A 164 14.08 25.11 -24.69
N PRO A 165 13.61 25.40 -23.47
CA PRO A 165 12.21 25.72 -23.23
C PRO A 165 11.93 27.15 -23.70
N ALA A 166 11.17 27.29 -24.78
CA ALA A 166 10.48 28.53 -25.13
C ALA A 166 9.00 28.36 -24.76
N SER A 167 8.48 29.37 -24.07
CA SER A 167 7.12 29.49 -23.55
C SER A 167 6.02 29.33 -24.60
N ALA A 168 4.91 28.78 -24.12
CA ALA A 168 3.52 28.82 -24.60
C ALA A 168 3.15 29.47 -25.96
N ALA A 169 2.25 28.75 -26.64
CA ALA A 169 1.34 29.15 -27.73
C ALA A 169 1.87 29.12 -29.18
N ALA A 170 1.51 28.06 -29.92
CA ALA A 170 0.71 28.12 -31.15
C ALA A 170 0.65 26.76 -31.85
N ALA A 171 -0.47 26.50 -32.49
CA ALA A 171 -0.86 25.24 -33.10
C ALA A 171 -0.27 25.01 -34.51
N THR A 172 -0.51 23.76 -34.97
CA THR A 172 -0.69 23.30 -36.35
C THR A 172 0.50 23.02 -37.27
N SER A 173 0.55 21.74 -37.67
CA SER A 173 0.89 21.17 -38.99
C SER A 173 2.31 21.33 -39.55
N ALA A 174 3.01 20.19 -39.69
CA ALA A 174 3.63 19.81 -40.97
C ALA A 174 4.02 18.32 -40.99
N VAL A 175 3.43 17.61 -41.94
CA VAL A 175 3.86 16.30 -42.46
C VAL A 175 5.19 16.47 -43.18
N GLY A 176 6.16 15.61 -42.90
CA GLY A 176 7.44 15.58 -43.62
C GLY A 176 8.25 14.32 -43.32
N ARG A 177 8.20 13.37 -44.26
CA ARG A 177 8.99 12.13 -44.31
C ARG A 177 10.50 12.44 -44.22
N SER A 178 11.24 11.58 -43.50
CA SER A 178 12.65 11.33 -43.77
C SER A 178 13.00 9.90 -43.40
N CYS A 179 13.38 9.12 -44.42
CA CYS A 179 14.00 7.81 -44.31
C CYS A 179 15.53 7.98 -44.19
N GLY A 180 16.18 7.11 -43.41
CA GLY A 180 17.64 6.96 -43.36
C GLY A 180 18.10 6.61 -41.96
N SER A 181 18.20 5.32 -41.60
CA SER A 181 19.33 4.41 -41.83
C SER A 181 20.21 4.30 -40.58
N ASN A 182 20.07 3.14 -39.94
CA ASN A 182 20.99 2.37 -39.09
C ASN A 182 22.42 2.89 -38.87
N ALA A 183 22.84 2.94 -37.60
CA ALA A 183 23.95 2.16 -37.05
C ALA A 183 24.39 2.70 -35.68
N SER A 184 23.94 2.10 -34.56
CA SER A 184 24.52 2.23 -33.20
C SER A 184 23.93 1.15 -32.28
N GLY A 185 24.07 -0.12 -32.63
CA GLY A 185 23.30 -1.22 -32.03
C GLY A 185 23.94 -1.95 -30.83
N SER A 186 25.13 -1.57 -30.35
CA SER A 186 25.80 -2.33 -29.27
C SER A 186 26.14 -1.53 -28.01
N GLY A 187 26.06 -0.20 -28.02
CA GLY A 187 26.28 0.64 -26.83
C GLY A 187 25.03 0.86 -25.97
N SER A 188 23.84 0.86 -26.58
CA SER A 188 22.58 1.24 -25.91
C SER A 188 22.04 0.21 -24.92
N ALA A 189 22.27 -1.09 -25.17
CA ALA A 189 21.80 -2.15 -24.29
C ALA A 189 22.57 -2.17 -22.95
N GLY A 190 23.88 -1.90 -22.99
CA GLY A 190 24.72 -1.83 -21.78
C GLY A 190 24.41 -0.58 -20.94
N GLU A 191 24.22 0.57 -21.58
CA GLU A 191 23.85 1.82 -20.90
C GLU A 191 22.48 1.72 -20.22
N GLY A 192 21.50 1.10 -20.88
CA GLY A 192 20.17 0.88 -20.31
C GLY A 192 20.19 0.00 -19.07
N ARG A 193 20.97 -1.10 -19.09
CA ARG A 193 21.11 -1.99 -17.92
C ARG A 193 21.80 -1.28 -16.75
N ALA A 194 22.89 -0.55 -17.00
CA ALA A 194 23.59 0.19 -15.96
C ALA A 194 22.74 1.32 -15.36
N GLN A 195 21.86 1.94 -16.15
CA GLN A 195 20.90 2.91 -15.64
C GLN A 195 19.80 2.26 -14.78
N GLN A 196 19.26 1.12 -15.21
CA GLN A 196 18.29 0.35 -14.45
C GLN A 196 18.87 -0.12 -13.11
N GLU A 197 20.13 -0.58 -13.09
CA GLU A 197 20.84 -0.99 -11.87
C GLU A 197 21.05 0.18 -10.91
N ARG A 198 21.43 1.37 -11.42
CA ARG A 198 21.54 2.60 -10.61
C ARG A 198 20.20 3.04 -10.05
N LEU A 199 19.12 2.93 -10.83
CA LEU A 199 17.78 3.26 -10.38
C LEU A 199 17.29 2.26 -9.31
N ALA A 200 17.60 0.98 -9.47
CA ALA A 200 17.32 -0.04 -8.46
C ALA A 200 18.10 0.21 -7.17
N ASP A 201 19.36 0.63 -7.26
CA ASP A 201 20.17 1.00 -6.09
C ASP A 201 19.58 2.19 -5.32
N LEU A 202 19.26 3.27 -6.05
CA LEU A 202 18.55 4.41 -5.45
C LEU A 202 17.25 3.97 -4.78
N GLY A 203 16.52 3.09 -5.44
CA GLY A 203 15.31 2.45 -4.94
C GLY A 203 15.49 1.76 -3.61
N ARG A 204 16.53 0.93 -3.47
CA ARG A 204 16.86 0.25 -2.20
C ARG A 204 17.15 1.27 -1.09
N ARG A 205 17.89 2.33 -1.40
CA ARG A 205 18.20 3.41 -0.43
C ARG A 205 16.93 4.14 0.02
N MET A 206 16.08 4.56 -0.91
CA MET A 206 14.77 5.19 -0.60
C MET A 206 13.87 4.25 0.20
N SER A 207 13.79 2.98 -0.20
CA SER A 207 13.02 1.92 0.45
C SER A 207 13.49 1.70 1.89
N SER A 208 14.81 1.65 2.12
CA SER A 208 15.42 1.51 3.45
C SER A 208 15.09 2.70 4.36
N VAL A 209 15.20 3.94 3.87
CA VAL A 209 14.81 5.14 4.63
C VAL A 209 13.35 5.05 5.09
N LEU A 210 12.42 4.74 4.18
CA LEU A 210 11.00 4.62 4.51
C LEU A 210 10.75 3.48 5.50
N ALA A 211 11.42 2.34 5.33
CA ALA A 211 11.29 1.19 6.21
C ALA A 211 11.73 1.55 7.63
N LEU A 212 12.92 2.13 7.77
CA LEU A 212 13.51 2.39 9.08
C LEU A 212 12.82 3.53 9.83
N VAL A 213 12.41 4.60 9.13
CA VAL A 213 11.62 5.66 9.77
C VAL A 213 10.24 5.14 10.16
N SER A 214 9.52 4.40 9.30
CA SER A 214 8.19 3.88 9.67
C SER A 214 8.25 2.90 10.84
N LEU A 215 9.28 2.05 10.93
CA LEU A 215 9.42 1.07 12.02
C LEU A 215 9.93 1.69 13.33
N HIS A 216 10.87 2.64 13.28
CA HIS A 216 11.58 3.12 14.47
C HIS A 216 11.27 4.58 14.84
N ASN A 217 10.54 5.30 14.00
CA ASN A 217 10.18 6.70 14.20
C ASN A 217 8.84 7.05 13.50
N ILE A 218 7.78 6.30 13.86
CA ILE A 218 6.47 6.39 13.20
C ILE A 218 5.89 7.80 13.21
N GLU A 219 6.14 8.60 14.24
CA GLU A 219 5.67 9.99 14.31
C GLU A 219 6.26 10.87 13.20
N VAL A 220 7.58 10.74 12.95
CA VAL A 220 8.23 11.45 11.86
C VAL A 220 7.79 10.91 10.51
N TYR A 221 7.63 9.60 10.37
CA TYR A 221 7.07 8.99 9.16
C TYR A 221 5.67 9.54 8.83
N MET A 222 4.76 9.54 9.82
CA MET A 222 3.40 10.04 9.65
C MET A 222 3.39 11.51 9.21
N ARG A 223 4.21 12.35 9.83
CA ARG A 223 4.36 13.75 9.41
C ARG A 223 4.93 13.88 8.00
N PHE A 224 5.90 13.03 7.64
CA PHE A 224 6.51 13.02 6.32
C PHE A 224 5.50 12.67 5.22
N VAL A 225 4.63 11.69 5.43
CA VAL A 225 3.65 11.25 4.41
C VAL A 225 2.39 12.11 4.32
N VAL A 226 2.20 13.08 5.22
CA VAL A 226 1.07 14.03 5.19
C VAL A 226 1.50 15.48 4.93
N THR A 227 2.80 15.73 4.70
CA THR A 227 3.32 17.06 4.34
C THR A 227 4.07 17.00 3.03
N ARG A 228 4.30 18.15 2.40
CA ARG A 228 5.15 18.21 1.21
C ARG A 228 6.52 17.61 1.53
N THR A 229 7.09 16.90 0.57
CA THR A 229 8.43 16.31 0.75
C THR A 229 9.52 17.37 0.73
N ASP A 230 9.22 18.57 0.21
CA ASP A 230 10.14 19.71 0.11
C ASP A 230 9.91 20.84 1.12
N GLY A 231 8.81 20.80 1.89
CA GLY A 231 8.41 21.83 2.86
C GLY A 231 7.38 21.33 3.87
N ASP A 232 6.97 22.13 4.86
CA ASP A 232 6.14 21.65 5.98
C ASP A 232 4.62 21.84 5.79
N GLU A 233 4.22 22.30 4.61
CA GLU A 233 2.81 22.43 4.24
C GLU A 233 2.13 21.07 4.31
N VAL A 234 0.99 21.01 5.01
CA VAL A 234 0.15 19.81 5.06
C VAL A 234 -0.51 19.63 3.70
N VAL A 235 -0.47 18.39 3.22
CA VAL A 235 -0.97 17.99 1.90
C VAL A 235 -2.06 16.97 2.15
N SER A 236 -3.27 17.25 1.67
CA SER A 236 -4.45 16.42 1.86
C SER A 236 -5.19 16.17 0.53
N GLY A 237 -4.67 15.26 -0.28
CA GLY A 237 -5.40 14.66 -1.39
C GLY A 237 -5.61 15.59 -2.59
N ASP A 238 -6.88 15.83 -2.95
CA ASP A 238 -7.28 16.44 -4.22
C ASP A 238 -6.91 17.93 -4.35
N ALA A 239 -6.54 18.58 -3.26
CA ALA A 239 -6.21 20.00 -3.24
C ALA A 239 -4.77 20.31 -3.71
N ASP A 240 -3.90 19.30 -3.81
CA ASP A 240 -2.46 19.51 -3.90
C ASP A 240 -1.90 19.19 -5.29
N ALA A 241 -1.92 17.91 -5.68
CA ALA A 241 -1.53 17.46 -7.01
C ALA A 241 -2.77 17.00 -7.78
N GLY A 242 -3.04 17.66 -8.91
CA GLY A 242 -4.16 17.28 -9.77
C GLY A 242 -4.04 15.85 -10.29
N LEU A 243 -5.18 15.22 -10.59
CA LEU A 243 -5.26 13.83 -11.06
C LEU A 243 -4.30 13.48 -12.20
N ALA A 244 -4.09 14.39 -13.15
CA ALA A 244 -3.17 14.20 -14.27
C ALA A 244 -1.70 13.97 -13.83
N HIS A 245 -1.29 14.55 -12.70
CA HIS A 245 0.02 14.27 -12.10
C HIS A 245 0.10 12.82 -11.63
N TRP A 246 -0.88 12.35 -10.87
CA TRP A 246 -0.90 10.97 -10.35
C TRP A 246 -1.02 9.92 -11.46
N GLU A 247 -1.81 10.19 -12.51
CA GLU A 247 -1.83 9.35 -13.70
C GLU A 247 -0.45 9.25 -14.38
N ALA A 248 0.29 10.37 -14.45
CA ALA A 248 1.63 10.38 -15.02
C ALA A 248 2.65 9.65 -14.13
N VAL A 249 2.56 9.82 -12.81
CA VAL A 249 3.38 9.08 -11.82
C VAL A 249 3.17 7.58 -12.02
N LEU A 250 1.93 7.09 -11.96
CA LEU A 250 1.64 5.65 -12.00
C LEU A 250 2.00 5.02 -13.35
N ARG A 251 1.76 5.73 -14.47
CA ARG A 251 2.25 5.31 -15.79
C ARG A 251 3.78 5.23 -15.84
N GLY A 252 4.46 6.19 -15.21
CA GLY A 252 5.92 6.21 -15.13
C GLY A 252 6.50 5.09 -14.25
N VAL A 253 5.78 4.61 -13.24
CA VAL A 253 6.22 3.48 -12.41
C VAL A 253 6.24 2.17 -13.19
N ARG A 254 5.31 1.99 -14.13
CA ARG A 254 5.15 0.78 -14.95
C ARG A 254 4.83 -0.46 -14.12
N TYR A 255 3.69 -0.44 -13.43
CA TYR A 255 3.17 -1.62 -12.73
C TYR A 255 2.71 -2.70 -13.71
N THR A 256 2.83 -3.96 -13.30
CA THR A 256 2.05 -5.05 -13.92
C THR A 256 0.61 -5.02 -13.44
N ARG A 257 -0.29 -5.66 -14.19
CA ARG A 257 -1.71 -5.81 -13.78
C ARG A 257 -1.79 -6.48 -12.42
N THR A 258 -1.00 -7.53 -12.21
CA THR A 258 -0.95 -8.27 -10.94
C THR A 258 -0.51 -7.38 -9.77
N GLN A 259 0.55 -6.58 -9.93
CA GLN A 259 0.96 -5.62 -8.90
C GLN A 259 -0.15 -4.62 -8.58
N ALA A 260 -0.78 -4.04 -9.60
CA ALA A 260 -1.83 -3.06 -9.41
C ALA A 260 -3.03 -3.64 -8.64
N VAL A 261 -3.47 -4.86 -9.00
CA VAL A 261 -4.55 -5.57 -8.29
C VAL A 261 -4.17 -5.86 -6.84
N LEU A 262 -2.94 -6.32 -6.58
CA LEU A 262 -2.46 -6.57 -5.22
C LEU A 262 -2.35 -5.29 -4.39
N ILE A 263 -1.84 -4.19 -4.97
CA ILE A 263 -1.75 -2.88 -4.31
C ILE A 263 -3.16 -2.40 -3.92
N CYS A 264 -4.12 -2.42 -4.86
CA CYS A 264 -5.49 -2.01 -4.57
C CYS A 264 -6.10 -2.87 -3.45
N ARG A 265 -5.92 -4.20 -3.51
CA ARG A 265 -6.46 -5.09 -2.48
C ARG A 265 -5.85 -4.84 -1.10
N VAL A 266 -4.52 -4.75 -1.01
CA VAL A 266 -3.81 -4.51 0.26
C VAL A 266 -4.25 -3.19 0.87
N CYS A 267 -4.33 -2.13 0.07
CA CYS A 267 -4.71 -0.83 0.59
C CYS A 267 -6.20 -0.72 0.94
N ASN A 268 -7.09 -1.36 0.18
CA ASN A 268 -8.52 -1.41 0.53
C ASN A 268 -8.73 -2.17 1.84
N ASN A 269 -8.07 -3.33 2.02
CA ASN A 269 -8.09 -4.06 3.30
C ASN A 269 -7.58 -3.17 4.45
N PHE A 270 -6.52 -2.39 4.22
CA PHE A 270 -5.99 -1.46 5.20
C PHE A 270 -7.00 -0.37 5.59
N PHE A 271 -7.68 0.25 4.64
CA PHE A 271 -8.71 1.24 4.94
C PHE A 271 -9.91 0.63 5.68
N GLU A 272 -10.33 -0.56 5.30
CA GLU A 272 -11.37 -1.33 5.98
C GLU A 272 -10.98 -1.64 7.44
N GLN A 273 -9.71 -1.96 7.71
CA GLN A 273 -9.20 -2.20 9.06
C GLN A 273 -9.05 -0.92 9.90
N LEU A 274 -8.66 0.20 9.29
CA LEU A 274 -8.51 1.47 10.00
C LEU A 274 -9.84 2.12 10.36
N ALA A 275 -10.89 1.93 9.56
CA ALA A 275 -12.20 2.53 9.80
C ALA A 275 -12.77 2.22 11.21
N PRO A 276 -12.87 0.95 11.66
CA PRO A 276 -13.37 0.63 13.00
C PRO A 276 -12.43 1.13 14.12
N LEU A 277 -11.11 1.11 13.91
CA LEU A 277 -10.15 1.64 14.89
C LEU A 277 -10.36 3.14 15.12
N ARG A 278 -10.56 3.90 14.03
CA ARG A 278 -10.81 5.34 14.09
C ARG A 278 -12.17 5.67 14.69
N ALA A 279 -13.19 4.87 14.39
CA ALA A 279 -14.51 5.00 15.01
C ALA A 279 -14.44 4.77 16.54
N GLU A 280 -13.80 3.67 16.96
CA GLU A 280 -13.57 3.37 18.39
C GLU A 280 -12.79 4.51 19.07
N ARG A 281 -11.71 5.03 18.46
CA ARG A 281 -10.97 6.17 19.02
C ARG A 281 -11.82 7.42 19.17
N ALA A 282 -12.63 7.75 18.17
CA ALA A 282 -13.50 8.93 18.22
C ALA A 282 -14.53 8.80 19.36
N GLU A 283 -15.07 7.61 19.57
CA GLU A 283 -15.97 7.30 20.70
C GLU A 283 -15.26 7.40 22.05
N LEU A 284 -14.11 6.76 22.21
CA LEU A 284 -13.31 6.82 23.43
C LEU A 284 -12.88 8.26 23.76
N SER A 285 -12.52 9.06 22.76
CA SER A 285 -12.16 10.47 22.96
C SER A 285 -13.34 11.29 23.46
N ARG A 286 -14.56 11.03 22.94
CA ARG A 286 -15.79 11.66 23.44
C ARG A 286 -16.09 11.23 24.87
N ALA A 287 -15.92 9.94 25.19
CA ALA A 287 -16.12 9.42 26.55
C ALA A 287 -15.13 10.03 27.55
N PHE A 288 -13.85 10.13 27.17
CA PHE A 288 -12.81 10.77 27.99
C PHE A 288 -13.11 12.25 28.24
N ALA A 289 -13.55 12.98 27.20
CA ALA A 289 -13.92 14.39 27.34
C ALA A 289 -15.18 14.61 28.20
N ALA A 290 -16.07 13.61 28.29
CA ALA A 290 -17.27 13.65 29.11
C ALA A 290 -17.04 13.20 30.56
N ALA A 291 -15.91 12.55 30.86
CA ALA A 291 -15.59 12.08 32.20
C ALA A 291 -15.36 13.28 33.15
N PRO A 292 -15.98 13.28 34.35
CA PRO A 292 -15.71 14.33 35.34
C PRO A 292 -14.23 14.31 35.73
N PRO A 293 -13.59 15.48 35.94
CA PRO A 293 -12.19 15.52 36.33
C PRO A 293 -11.99 14.75 37.64
N ALA A 294 -10.89 14.03 37.74
CA ALA A 294 -10.54 13.26 38.92
C ALA A 294 -10.58 14.16 40.17
N GLY A 295 -11.49 13.86 41.11
CA GLY A 295 -11.70 14.66 42.32
C GLY A 295 -12.85 15.67 42.25
N ALA A 296 -13.60 15.74 41.16
CA ALA A 296 -14.90 16.41 41.16
C ALA A 296 -15.82 15.67 42.15
N GLY A 297 -16.29 16.37 43.19
CA GLY A 297 -17.28 15.83 44.11
C GLY A 297 -18.52 15.33 43.36
N PRO A 298 -19.28 14.39 43.95
CA PRO A 298 -20.49 13.87 43.30
C PRO A 298 -21.38 15.03 42.86
N PRO A 299 -21.96 14.98 41.65
CA PRO A 299 -22.84 16.03 41.18
C PRO A 299 -23.97 16.23 42.21
N PRO A 300 -24.37 17.47 42.52
CA PRO A 300 -25.43 17.73 43.46
C PRO A 300 -26.69 16.99 43.01
N LEU A 301 -27.34 16.27 43.94
CA LEU A 301 -28.52 15.43 43.75
C LEU A 301 -29.80 16.20 43.31
N GLY A 302 -29.67 17.39 42.73
CA GLY A 302 -30.77 18.29 42.43
C GLY A 302 -30.92 18.60 40.95
N GLY A 303 -31.91 17.97 40.31
CA GLY A 303 -32.73 18.65 39.30
C GLY A 303 -32.51 18.28 37.83
N GLY A 304 -33.30 17.33 37.36
CA GLY A 304 -34.14 17.50 36.17
C GLY A 304 -33.49 17.65 34.79
N GLY A 305 -33.57 16.58 34.01
CA GLY A 305 -34.12 16.66 32.65
C GLY A 305 -33.17 17.09 31.54
N GLY A 306 -32.53 16.10 30.93
CA GLY A 306 -31.86 16.27 29.65
C GLY A 306 -31.25 14.95 29.20
N ALA A 307 -32.10 13.98 28.84
CA ALA A 307 -31.65 12.77 28.17
C ALA A 307 -30.95 13.18 26.87
N GLY A 308 -29.61 13.13 26.88
CA GLY A 308 -28.81 13.25 25.67
C GLY A 308 -29.18 12.08 24.74
N PRO A 309 -29.24 12.33 23.43
CA PRO A 309 -29.71 11.33 22.47
C PRO A 309 -28.78 10.12 22.45
N ASP A 310 -29.32 8.97 22.83
CA ASP A 310 -28.93 7.61 22.44
C ASP A 310 -27.43 7.38 22.18
N CYS A 311 -26.61 7.49 23.22
CA CYS A 311 -25.35 6.76 23.24
C CYS A 311 -25.69 5.27 23.44
N PRO A 312 -25.41 4.38 22.47
CA PRO A 312 -25.72 2.96 22.59
C PRO A 312 -25.03 2.40 23.83
N ASN A 313 -25.81 1.71 24.69
CA ASN A 313 -25.47 1.00 25.93
C ASN A 313 -24.00 0.53 26.04
N TRP A 314 -23.07 1.45 26.30
CA TRP A 314 -21.72 1.10 26.74
C TRP A 314 -21.76 0.97 28.25
N PRO A 315 -21.06 -0.01 28.86
CA PRO A 315 -20.96 -0.08 30.32
C PRO A 315 -20.60 1.29 30.88
N PRO A 316 -21.26 1.75 31.96
CA PRO A 316 -21.02 3.07 32.56
C PRO A 316 -19.52 3.22 32.70
N HIS A 317 -18.95 4.16 31.94
CA HIS A 317 -17.53 4.18 31.64
C HIS A 317 -16.75 4.02 32.93
N GLY A 318 -15.92 2.97 32.98
CA GLY A 318 -14.92 2.80 34.01
C GLY A 318 -14.05 4.06 34.10
N ASP A 319 -13.37 4.17 35.22
CA ASP A 319 -12.36 5.19 35.54
C ASP A 319 -11.73 5.83 34.28
N ALA A 320 -11.56 7.17 34.25
CA ALA A 320 -10.93 7.88 33.13
C ALA A 320 -9.56 7.29 32.74
N ALA A 321 -8.88 6.65 33.70
CA ALA A 321 -7.68 5.87 33.47
C ALA A 321 -7.88 4.67 32.53
N GLU A 322 -9.00 3.95 32.64
CA GLU A 322 -9.36 2.82 31.76
C GLU A 322 -9.64 3.30 30.33
N VAL A 323 -10.38 4.40 30.17
CA VAL A 323 -10.64 5.00 28.86
C VAL A 323 -9.33 5.44 28.20
N LEU A 324 -8.44 6.08 28.96
CA LEU A 324 -7.13 6.49 28.46
C LEU A 324 -6.27 5.29 28.03
N ALA A 325 -6.18 4.25 28.86
CA ALA A 325 -5.48 3.02 28.50
C ALA A 325 -6.02 2.39 27.21
N ARG A 326 -7.34 2.45 27.00
CA ARG A 326 -7.97 1.96 25.79
C ARG A 326 -7.69 2.84 24.56
N ILE A 327 -7.61 4.17 24.71
CA ILE A 327 -7.16 5.09 23.64
C ILE A 327 -5.72 4.78 23.24
N GLU A 328 -4.84 4.55 24.21
CA GLU A 328 -3.44 4.20 23.98
C GLU A 328 -3.33 2.87 23.23
N GLU A 329 -4.05 1.84 23.66
CA GLU A 329 -4.11 0.54 22.98
C GLU A 329 -4.60 0.67 21.54
N ASN A 330 -5.72 1.39 21.32
CA ASN A 330 -6.28 1.59 19.98
C ASN A 330 -5.32 2.37 19.07
N THR A 331 -4.65 3.41 19.61
CA THR A 331 -3.65 4.18 18.86
C THR A 331 -2.42 3.34 18.51
N ALA A 332 -1.98 2.46 19.41
CA ALA A 332 -0.91 1.51 19.12
C ALA A 332 -1.31 0.53 18.00
N CYS A 333 -2.57 0.07 17.99
CA CYS A 333 -3.10 -0.78 16.92
C CYS A 333 -3.11 -0.03 15.57
N GLU A 334 -3.62 1.20 15.51
CA GLU A 334 -3.61 1.99 14.27
C GLU A 334 -2.19 2.22 13.76
N ARG A 335 -1.23 2.56 14.64
CA ARG A 335 0.18 2.72 14.27
C ARG A 335 0.75 1.43 13.70
N ALA A 336 0.53 0.29 14.36
CA ALA A 336 1.01 -1.01 13.87
C ALA A 336 0.41 -1.37 12.50
N THR A 337 -0.88 -1.13 12.29
CA THR A 337 -1.56 -1.33 11.01
C THR A 337 -0.97 -0.42 9.91
N ILE A 338 -0.69 0.84 10.22
CA ILE A 338 -0.04 1.79 9.28
C ILE A 338 1.39 1.34 8.94
N CYS A 339 2.19 0.96 9.94
CA CYS A 339 3.54 0.46 9.70
C CYS A 339 3.53 -0.77 8.80
N LEU A 340 2.61 -1.73 9.06
CA LEU A 340 2.51 -2.96 8.30
C LEU A 340 2.10 -2.69 6.85
N VAL A 341 1.07 -1.86 6.60
CA VAL A 341 0.69 -1.53 5.21
C VAL A 341 1.81 -0.80 4.48
N ALA A 342 2.58 0.06 5.17
CA ALA A 342 3.73 0.73 4.57
C ALA A 342 4.80 -0.28 4.13
N GLN A 343 5.05 -1.32 4.94
CA GLN A 343 5.97 -2.40 4.56
C GLN A 343 5.45 -3.23 3.38
N VAL A 344 4.16 -3.60 3.37
CA VAL A 344 3.58 -4.40 2.29
C VAL A 344 3.53 -3.60 0.99
N ALA A 345 3.11 -2.33 1.03
CA ALA A 345 3.10 -1.45 -0.13
C ALA A 345 4.52 -1.28 -0.70
N ARG A 346 5.54 -1.15 0.17
CA ARG A 346 6.95 -1.11 -0.24
C ARG A 346 7.38 -2.42 -0.91
N ALA A 347 7.09 -3.56 -0.30
CA ALA A 347 7.46 -4.88 -0.83
C ALA A 347 6.88 -5.15 -2.23
N LEU A 348 5.66 -4.67 -2.51
CA LEU A 348 4.99 -4.81 -3.81
C LEU A 348 5.70 -4.08 -4.96
N ASN A 349 6.63 -3.18 -4.66
CA ASN A 349 7.41 -2.45 -5.65
C ASN A 349 8.80 -3.05 -5.76
N THR A 350 9.31 -3.23 -6.99
CA THR A 350 10.75 -3.43 -7.14
C THR A 350 11.51 -2.19 -6.69
N PRO A 351 12.80 -2.30 -6.35
CA PRO A 351 13.59 -1.13 -6.01
C PRO A 351 13.52 -0.04 -7.10
N ALA A 352 13.62 -0.38 -8.38
CA ALA A 352 13.51 0.60 -9.46
C ALA A 352 12.13 1.29 -9.51
N GLN A 353 11.04 0.54 -9.27
CA GLN A 353 9.69 1.10 -9.14
C GLN A 353 9.56 2.02 -7.92
N CYS A 354 10.18 1.66 -6.79
CA CYS A 354 10.26 2.51 -5.60
C CYS A 354 10.95 3.85 -5.89
N ALA A 355 12.07 3.84 -6.61
CA ALA A 355 12.71 5.09 -7.04
C ALA A 355 11.80 5.90 -7.98
N ARG A 356 11.16 5.26 -8.96
CA ARG A 356 10.26 5.93 -9.91
C ARG A 356 9.11 6.64 -9.21
N ILE A 357 8.38 5.93 -8.34
CA ILE A 357 7.18 6.51 -7.71
C ILE A 357 7.55 7.77 -6.91
N TRP A 358 8.63 7.72 -6.14
CA TRP A 358 9.02 8.81 -5.25
C TRP A 358 9.70 9.97 -5.95
N VAL A 359 10.48 9.72 -7.01
CA VAL A 359 11.07 10.81 -7.82
C VAL A 359 10.00 11.50 -8.67
N LEU A 360 9.05 10.75 -9.23
CA LEU A 360 7.98 11.30 -10.07
C LEU A 360 6.91 12.05 -9.25
N ALA A 361 6.58 11.56 -8.04
CA ALA A 361 5.60 12.19 -7.16
C ALA A 361 6.11 13.49 -6.52
N TYR A 362 7.43 13.67 -6.38
CA TYR A 362 8.00 14.85 -5.75
C TYR A 362 7.52 16.16 -6.42
N PRO A 363 7.12 17.19 -5.65
CA PRO A 363 7.29 17.33 -4.20
C PRO A 363 6.16 16.77 -3.33
N TYR A 364 5.16 16.13 -3.93
CA TYR A 364 4.01 15.63 -3.19
C TYR A 364 4.32 14.30 -2.49
N PRO A 365 3.84 14.10 -1.25
CA PRO A 365 3.86 12.78 -0.65
C PRO A 365 2.97 11.83 -1.46
N VAL A 366 3.34 10.55 -1.52
CA VAL A 366 2.53 9.54 -2.23
C VAL A 366 1.17 9.40 -1.54
N HIS A 367 0.11 9.91 -2.16
CA HIS A 367 -1.25 9.80 -1.66
C HIS A 367 -1.85 8.44 -2.00
N MET A 368 -1.77 7.51 -1.05
CA MET A 368 -2.25 6.14 -1.21
C MET A 368 -3.68 6.08 -1.80
N THR A 369 -4.65 6.84 -1.26
CA THR A 369 -6.05 6.85 -1.75
C THR A 369 -6.19 7.31 -3.20
N VAL A 370 -5.45 8.34 -3.60
CA VAL A 370 -5.49 8.87 -4.98
C VAL A 370 -4.82 7.88 -5.93
N CYS A 371 -3.67 7.34 -5.53
CA CYS A 371 -2.97 6.31 -6.31
C CYS A 371 -3.85 5.08 -6.55
N ILE A 372 -4.57 4.59 -5.54
CA ILE A 372 -5.48 3.45 -5.69
C ILE A 372 -6.63 3.79 -6.62
N SER A 373 -7.24 4.96 -6.47
CA SER A 373 -8.36 5.38 -7.34
C SER A 373 -7.94 5.41 -8.81
N VAL A 374 -6.72 5.89 -9.11
CA VAL A 374 -6.17 5.85 -10.47
C VAL A 374 -5.88 4.42 -10.93
N LEU A 375 -5.28 3.58 -10.09
CA LEU A 375 -5.02 2.17 -10.43
C LEU A 375 -6.31 1.38 -10.68
N GLU A 376 -7.34 1.55 -9.86
CA GLU A 376 -8.66 0.91 -10.05
C GLU A 376 -9.32 1.39 -11.33
N HIS A 377 -9.21 2.68 -11.64
CA HIS A 377 -9.69 3.23 -12.90
C HIS A 377 -8.97 2.59 -14.09
N ASP A 378 -7.63 2.54 -14.08
CA ASP A 378 -6.85 1.97 -15.18
C ASP A 378 -7.05 0.45 -15.31
N LEU A 379 -7.18 -0.29 -14.20
CA LEU A 379 -7.56 -1.71 -14.20
C LEU A 379 -8.90 -1.96 -14.89
N LYS A 380 -9.86 -1.05 -14.73
CA LYS A 380 -11.21 -1.18 -15.29
C LYS A 380 -11.31 -0.71 -16.74
N PHE A 381 -10.64 0.38 -17.09
CA PHE A 381 -10.88 1.11 -18.34
C PHE A 381 -9.68 1.16 -19.28
N ARG A 382 -8.46 0.90 -18.80
CA ARG A 382 -7.22 0.97 -19.58
C ARG A 382 -6.24 -0.18 -19.24
N PRO A 383 -6.68 -1.45 -19.24
CA PRO A 383 -5.83 -2.58 -18.82
C PRO A 383 -4.55 -2.74 -19.68
N GLU A 384 -4.52 -2.17 -20.87
CA GLU A 384 -3.35 -2.13 -21.76
C GLU A 384 -2.19 -1.26 -21.25
N THR A 385 -2.40 -0.40 -20.23
CA THR A 385 -1.33 0.44 -19.68
C THR A 385 -0.38 -0.31 -18.76
N PHE A 386 -0.76 -1.51 -18.31
CA PHE A 386 0.09 -2.34 -17.45
C PHE A 386 1.11 -3.12 -18.27
N VAL A 387 2.35 -3.18 -17.76
CA VAL A 387 3.40 -3.98 -18.41
C VAL A 387 3.18 -5.47 -18.16
N ALA A 388 3.62 -6.33 -19.09
CA ALA A 388 3.50 -7.77 -18.95
C ALA A 388 4.41 -8.31 -17.83
N THR A 389 5.65 -7.82 -17.75
CA THR A 389 6.66 -8.25 -16.79
C THR A 389 7.29 -7.03 -16.12
N VAL A 390 7.76 -7.21 -14.88
CA VAL A 390 8.52 -6.16 -14.19
C VAL A 390 9.97 -6.15 -14.68
N ASP A 391 10.47 -4.96 -15.01
CA ASP A 391 11.87 -4.69 -15.42
C ASP A 391 12.85 -4.60 -14.24
#